data_AF-A0A0A5IB48-F1
#
_entry.id   AF-A0A0A5IB48-F1
#
_cell.length_a   1.000
_cell.length_b   1.000
_cell.length_c   1.000
_cell.angle_alpha   90.00
_cell.angle_beta   90.00
_cell.angle_gamma   90.00
#
_symmetry.space_group_name_H-M   'P 1'
#
loop_
_entity.id
_entity.type
_entity.pdbx_description
1 polymer ?
#
loop_
_entity_poly.entity_id
_entity_poly.type
_entity_poly.pdbx_seq_one_letter_code
_entity_poly.pdbx_strand_id
1 'polypeptide(L)'
;MNGMLLTWIILNIILFALVLRHIVRLPIVRLSPTSHLPPSTSTLKQAFLTFRTYGLHPLSSVQIGNIHADLAFVDAKVVYIRYKAEDLLQPKRRQELERNVASLIKDGWTVWYMRDKELKEHFTDIVHEIVVTCKQKSVRQ
;
A
#
# COMPACT_ATOMS: atom_id res chain seq x y z
N MET A 1 -5.42 46.64 -18.34
CA MET A 1 -4.30 45.70 -18.09
C MET A 1 -4.31 45.09 -16.69
N ASN A 2 -4.58 45.85 -15.62
CA ASN A 2 -4.49 45.34 -14.25
C ASN A 2 -5.51 44.23 -13.89
N GLY A 3 -6.71 44.23 -14.47
CA GLY A 3 -7.73 43.20 -14.22
C GLY A 3 -7.39 41.81 -14.78
N MET A 4 -6.60 41.74 -15.85
CA MET A 4 -6.17 40.49 -16.49
C MET A 4 -5.03 39.82 -15.71
N LEU A 5 -4.17 40.62 -15.08
CA LEU A 5 -3.11 40.17 -14.18
C LEU A 5 -3.69 39.56 -12.89
N LEU A 6 -4.74 40.19 -12.33
CA LEU A 6 -5.37 39.71 -11.11
C LEU A 6 -6.07 38.36 -11.29
N THR A 7 -6.77 38.17 -12.43
CA THR A 7 -7.42 36.90 -12.78
C THR A 7 -6.39 35.79 -13.03
N TRP A 8 -5.26 36.10 -13.65
CA TRP A 8 -4.16 35.15 -13.84
C TRP A 8 -3.55 34.67 -12.51
N ILE A 9 -3.37 35.58 -11.55
CA ILE A 9 -2.84 35.25 -10.22
C ILE A 9 -3.83 34.33 -9.47
N ILE A 10 -5.13 34.65 -9.48
CA ILE A 10 -6.16 33.83 -8.84
C ILE A 10 -6.21 32.43 -9.46
N LEU A 11 -6.13 32.33 -10.79
CA LEU A 11 -6.12 31.05 -11.49
C LEU A 11 -4.93 30.18 -11.07
N ASN A 12 -3.73 30.77 -10.94
CA ASN A 12 -2.54 30.05 -10.46
C ASN A 12 -2.67 29.60 -9.01
N ILE A 13 -3.28 30.42 -8.13
CA ILE A 13 -3.52 30.02 -6.73
C ILE A 13 -4.48 28.83 -6.67
N ILE A 14 -5.55 28.83 -7.48
CA ILE A 14 -6.50 27.70 -7.54
C ILE A 14 -5.81 26.45 -8.10
N LEU A 15 -5.01 26.60 -9.16
CA LEU A 15 -4.25 25.49 -9.75
C LEU A 15 -3.25 24.91 -8.73
N PHE A 16 -2.52 25.77 -8.04
CA PHE A 16 -1.57 25.39 -7.00
C PHE A 16 -2.27 24.69 -5.83
N ALA A 17 -3.44 25.19 -5.40
CA ALA A 17 -4.24 24.56 -4.36
C ALA A 17 -4.77 23.17 -4.78
N LEU A 18 -5.14 23.00 -6.05
CA LEU A 18 -5.53 21.71 -6.62
C LEU A 18 -4.36 20.72 -6.64
N VAL A 19 -3.18 21.17 -7.06
CA VAL A 19 -1.95 20.36 -7.06
C VAL A 19 -1.56 20.00 -5.61
N LEU A 20 -1.56 20.96 -4.68
CA LEU A 20 -1.26 20.70 -3.27
C LEU A 20 -2.23 19.68 -2.67
N ARG A 21 -3.53 19.83 -2.96
CA ARG A 21 -4.56 18.89 -2.49
C ARG A 21 -4.35 17.49 -3.03
N HIS A 22 -3.80 17.35 -4.24
CA HIS A 22 -3.47 16.05 -4.81
C HIS A 22 -2.23 15.43 -4.17
N ILE A 23 -1.18 16.22 -3.90
CA ILE A 23 0.07 15.75 -3.31
C ILE A 23 -0.13 15.36 -1.83
N VAL A 24 -0.83 16.19 -1.05
CA VAL A 24 -1.02 15.99 0.41
C VAL A 24 -1.91 14.78 0.73
N ARG A 25 -2.73 14.32 -0.20
CA ARG A 25 -3.62 13.16 0.00
C ARG A 25 -2.92 11.81 -0.08
N LEU A 26 -1.63 11.76 -0.44
CA LEU A 26 -0.92 10.50 -0.49
C LEU A 26 -0.56 10.07 0.95
N PRO A 27 -0.94 8.86 1.38
CA PRO A 27 -0.57 8.38 2.69
C PRO A 27 0.95 8.31 2.76
N ILE A 28 1.51 8.84 3.84
CA ILE A 28 2.96 8.87 4.06
C ILE A 28 3.43 7.42 4.21
N VAL A 29 4.28 6.99 3.27
CA VAL A 29 4.98 5.70 3.33
C VAL A 29 6.26 5.89 4.15
N ARG A 30 6.35 5.22 5.29
CA ARG A 30 7.54 5.21 6.13
C ARG A 30 8.23 3.88 6.00
N LEU A 31 9.46 3.92 5.52
CA LEU A 31 10.33 2.76 5.34
C LEU A 31 11.17 2.56 6.60
N SER A 32 11.28 1.31 7.03
CA SER A 32 12.28 0.89 8.02
C SER A 32 13.63 0.69 7.30
N PRO A 33 14.78 0.85 7.98
CA PRO A 33 16.09 0.48 7.42
C PRO A 33 16.13 -0.97 6.89
N THR A 34 15.30 -1.85 7.44
CA THR A 34 15.19 -3.26 7.07
C THR A 34 14.14 -3.54 6.00
N SER A 35 13.42 -2.53 5.49
CA SER A 35 12.31 -2.74 4.56
C SER A 35 12.71 -3.33 3.21
N HIS A 36 13.99 -3.31 2.85
CA HIS A 36 14.48 -3.96 1.63
C HIS A 36 14.90 -5.42 1.85
N LEU A 37 14.93 -5.88 3.10
CA LEU A 37 15.31 -7.24 3.46
C LEU A 37 14.08 -8.16 3.48
N PRO A 38 14.24 -9.45 3.15
CA PRO A 38 13.15 -10.39 3.28
C PRO A 38 12.69 -10.47 4.75
N PRO A 39 11.38 -10.63 5.00
CA PRO A 39 10.86 -10.82 6.35
C PRO A 39 11.40 -12.12 6.98
N SER A 40 11.38 -12.19 8.32
CA SER A 40 11.98 -13.29 9.08
C SER A 40 11.19 -14.61 8.98
N THR A 41 9.90 -14.55 8.64
CA THR A 41 9.01 -15.72 8.57
C THR A 41 9.19 -16.49 7.26
N SER A 42 9.21 -17.83 7.31
CA SER A 42 9.54 -18.69 6.17
C SER A 42 8.60 -18.48 4.96
N THR A 43 7.29 -18.42 5.18
CA THR A 43 6.31 -18.24 4.09
C THR A 43 6.40 -16.85 3.44
N LEU A 44 6.48 -15.78 4.24
CA LEU A 44 6.60 -14.43 3.69
C LEU A 44 7.96 -14.18 3.05
N LYS A 45 9.02 -14.81 3.56
CA LYS A 45 10.34 -14.80 2.92
C LYS A 45 10.28 -15.47 1.55
N GLN A 46 9.61 -16.61 1.45
CA GLN A 46 9.40 -17.27 0.15
C GLN A 46 8.59 -16.36 -0.78
N ALA A 47 7.48 -15.78 -0.32
CA ALA A 47 6.68 -14.83 -1.11
C ALA A 47 7.53 -13.65 -1.60
N PHE A 48 8.27 -13.00 -0.70
CA PHE A 48 9.15 -11.88 -1.00
C PHE A 48 10.16 -12.22 -2.09
N LEU A 49 10.84 -13.35 -1.97
CA LEU A 49 11.82 -13.79 -2.98
C LEU A 49 11.14 -14.11 -4.31
N THR A 50 10.00 -14.79 -4.29
CA THR A 50 9.22 -15.09 -5.50
C THR A 50 8.74 -13.83 -6.20
N PHE A 51 8.27 -12.81 -5.48
CA PHE A 51 7.88 -11.55 -6.10
C PHE A 51 9.06 -10.87 -6.83
N ARG A 52 10.27 -10.97 -6.26
CA ARG A 52 11.49 -10.46 -6.93
C ARG A 52 11.84 -11.22 -8.20
N THR A 53 11.61 -12.53 -8.27
CA THR A 53 11.83 -13.30 -9.51
C THR A 53 10.85 -12.91 -10.62
N TYR A 54 9.65 -12.43 -10.25
CA TYR A 54 8.69 -11.83 -11.19
C TYR A 54 9.01 -10.38 -11.60
N GLY A 55 10.13 -9.82 -11.13
CA GLY A 55 10.55 -8.44 -11.44
C GLY A 55 9.85 -7.38 -10.61
N LEU A 56 9.15 -7.75 -9.53
CA LEU A 56 8.56 -6.79 -8.60
C LEU A 56 9.56 -6.35 -7.54
N HIS A 57 9.32 -5.18 -6.95
CA HIS A 57 10.10 -4.62 -5.85
C HIS A 57 9.30 -4.63 -4.54
N PRO A 58 9.09 -5.80 -3.91
CA PRO A 58 8.43 -5.87 -2.61
C PRO A 58 9.29 -5.19 -1.54
N LEU A 59 8.64 -4.49 -0.63
CA LEU A 59 9.20 -3.93 0.59
C LEU A 59 8.56 -4.63 1.78
N SER A 60 9.34 -4.95 2.81
CA SER A 60 8.88 -5.60 4.03
C SER A 60 8.68 -4.60 5.17
N SER A 61 7.80 -4.93 6.12
CA SER A 61 7.60 -4.17 7.37
C SER A 61 7.47 -2.66 7.16
N VAL A 62 6.61 -2.26 6.22
CA VAL A 62 6.42 -0.85 5.81
C VAL A 62 5.25 -0.26 6.57
N GLN A 63 5.38 0.97 7.05
CA GLN A 63 4.25 1.71 7.60
C GLN A 63 3.63 2.60 6.52
N ILE A 64 2.33 2.45 6.28
CA ILE A 64 1.59 3.22 5.28
C ILE A 64 0.41 3.88 6.01
N GLY A 65 0.55 5.19 6.26
CA GLY A 65 -0.35 5.89 7.19
C GLY A 65 -0.31 5.24 8.58
N ASN A 66 -1.48 4.77 9.04
CA ASN A 66 -1.64 4.13 10.35
C ASN A 66 -1.55 2.59 10.31
N ILE A 67 -1.22 2.00 9.17
CA ILE A 67 -1.13 0.55 9.02
C ILE A 67 0.33 0.12 8.91
N HIS A 68 0.66 -0.96 9.62
CA HIS A 68 1.89 -1.70 9.40
C HIS A 68 1.60 -2.86 8.43
N ALA A 69 2.20 -2.80 7.24
CA ALA A 69 2.08 -3.82 6.22
C ALA A 69 3.30 -4.76 6.28
N ASP A 70 3.06 -6.07 6.25
CA ASP A 70 4.13 -7.06 6.23
C ASP A 70 4.87 -7.05 4.88
N LEU A 71 4.13 -6.86 3.78
CA LEU A 71 4.70 -6.60 2.45
C LEU A 71 3.97 -5.44 1.74
N ALA A 72 4.70 -4.65 0.98
CA ALA A 72 4.16 -3.54 0.20
C ALA A 72 4.84 -3.44 -1.17
N PHE A 73 4.04 -3.12 -2.19
CA PHE A 73 4.46 -2.78 -3.55
C PHE A 73 4.02 -1.34 -3.80
N VAL A 74 4.92 -0.40 -3.53
CA VAL A 74 4.59 1.03 -3.52
C VAL A 74 4.19 1.50 -4.92
N ASP A 75 4.91 1.06 -5.96
CA ASP A 75 4.67 1.44 -7.36
C ASP A 75 3.25 1.04 -7.81
N ALA A 76 2.84 -0.18 -7.46
CA ALA A 76 1.51 -0.68 -7.80
C ALA A 76 0.42 -0.29 -6.79
N LYS A 77 0.75 0.41 -5.70
CA LYS A 77 -0.13 0.65 -4.55
C LYS A 77 -0.83 -0.64 -4.08
N VAL A 78 -0.07 -1.71 -3.87
CA VAL A 78 -0.58 -2.98 -3.34
C VAL A 78 0.09 -3.26 -2.00
N VAL A 79 -0.68 -3.68 -1.00
CA VAL A 79 -0.15 -4.06 0.31
C VAL A 79 -0.69 -5.41 0.72
N TYR A 80 0.14 -6.17 1.42
CA TYR A 80 -0.22 -7.40 2.08
C TYR A 80 -0.06 -7.20 3.59
N ILE A 81 -1.14 -7.44 4.31
CA ILE A 81 -1.22 -7.36 5.76
C ILE A 81 -1.55 -8.76 6.25
N ARG A 82 -0.68 -9.29 7.10
CA ARG A 82 -0.91 -10.58 7.73
C ARG A 82 -1.91 -10.43 8.87
N TYR A 83 -2.85 -11.34 8.90
CA TYR A 83 -3.77 -11.50 10.00
C TYR A 83 -3.18 -12.32 11.15
N LYS A 84 -3.15 -11.77 12.37
CA LYS A 84 -2.85 -12.54 13.60
C LYS A 84 -4.16 -12.92 14.29
N ALA A 85 -4.22 -14.16 14.80
CA ALA A 85 -5.40 -14.63 15.54
C ALA A 85 -5.67 -13.79 16.80
N GLU A 86 -4.64 -13.21 17.42
CA GLU A 86 -4.79 -12.32 18.57
C GLU A 86 -5.59 -11.05 18.26
N ASP A 87 -5.53 -10.55 17.02
CA ASP A 87 -6.27 -9.35 16.59
C ASP A 87 -7.78 -9.62 16.52
N LEU A 88 -8.17 -10.88 16.37
CA LEU A 88 -9.56 -11.36 16.35
C LEU A 88 -10.21 -11.31 17.74
N LEU A 89 -9.39 -11.47 18.78
CA LEU A 89 -9.82 -11.52 20.18
C LEU A 89 -10.09 -10.12 20.75
N GLN A 90 -9.63 -9.05 20.08
CA GLN A 90 -9.78 -7.67 20.55
C GLN A 90 -10.67 -6.86 19.60
N PRO A 91 -11.98 -6.70 19.90
CA PRO A 91 -12.93 -6.05 18.98
C PRO A 91 -12.56 -4.60 18.64
N LYS A 92 -11.93 -3.88 19.58
CA LYS A 92 -11.45 -2.50 19.34
C LYS A 92 -10.33 -2.45 18.29
N ARG A 93 -9.33 -3.33 18.38
CA ARG A 93 -8.22 -3.36 17.41
C ARG A 93 -8.70 -3.76 16.03
N ARG A 94 -9.64 -4.70 15.96
CA ARG A 94 -10.28 -5.09 14.70
C ARG A 94 -10.99 -3.91 14.04
N GLN A 95 -11.83 -3.17 14.76
CA GLN A 95 -12.52 -2.00 14.22
C GLN A 95 -11.55 -0.91 13.75
N GLU A 96 -10.47 -0.68 14.49
CA GLU A 96 -9.43 0.27 14.12
C GLU A 96 -8.72 -0.14 12.83
N LEU A 97 -8.35 -1.42 12.71
CA LEU A 97 -7.74 -1.97 11.52
C LEU A 97 -8.67 -1.88 10.31
N GLU A 98 -9.96 -2.25 10.45
CA GLU A 98 -10.96 -2.13 9.39
C GLU A 98 -11.12 -0.67 8.92
N ARG A 99 -11.16 0.30 9.84
CA ARG A 99 -11.19 1.73 9.50
C ARG A 99 -9.94 2.18 8.74
N ASN A 100 -8.77 1.75 9.21
CA ASN A 100 -7.51 2.12 8.56
C ASN A 100 -7.39 1.47 7.16
N VAL A 101 -7.85 0.22 7.01
CA VAL A 101 -7.89 -0.49 5.72
C VAL A 101 -8.83 0.23 4.76
N ALA A 102 -10.01 0.63 5.23
CA ALA A 102 -10.95 1.41 4.43
C ALA A 102 -10.35 2.76 3.98
N SER A 103 -9.55 3.40 4.84
CA SER A 103 -8.82 4.62 4.47
C SER A 103 -7.78 4.35 3.37
N LEU A 104 -6.97 3.31 3.50
CA LEU A 104 -5.99 2.95 2.45
C LEU A 104 -6.65 2.67 1.10
N ILE A 105 -7.78 1.95 1.11
CA ILE A 105 -8.55 1.66 -0.10
C ILE A 105 -9.06 2.96 -0.74
N LYS A 106 -9.56 3.90 0.08
CA LYS A 106 -9.98 5.23 -0.38
C LYS A 106 -8.83 6.03 -0.99
N ASP A 107 -7.61 5.81 -0.53
CA ASP A 107 -6.38 6.43 -1.06
C ASP A 107 -5.82 5.69 -2.30
N GLY A 108 -6.55 4.68 -2.79
CA GLY A 108 -6.27 3.95 -4.04
C GLY A 108 -5.41 2.69 -3.87
N TRP A 109 -5.15 2.27 -2.63
CA TRP A 109 -4.39 1.06 -2.36
C TRP A 109 -5.26 -0.19 -2.50
N THR A 110 -4.68 -1.26 -3.04
CA THR A 110 -5.25 -2.60 -2.96
C THR A 110 -4.69 -3.29 -1.73
N VAL A 111 -5.57 -3.71 -0.82
CA VAL A 111 -5.19 -4.34 0.45
C VAL A 111 -5.51 -5.82 0.40
N TRP A 112 -4.48 -6.65 0.49
CA TRP A 112 -4.58 -8.09 0.68
C TRP A 112 -4.44 -8.40 2.17
N TYR A 113 -5.48 -9.01 2.74
CA TYR A 113 -5.55 -9.25 4.17
C TYR A 113 -5.96 -10.69 4.45
N MET A 114 -5.01 -11.51 4.94
CA MET A 114 -5.20 -12.95 5.10
C MET A 114 -4.27 -13.57 6.15
N ARG A 115 -4.54 -14.83 6.53
CA ARG A 115 -3.70 -15.59 7.48
C ARG A 115 -2.47 -16.18 6.79
N ASP A 116 -1.38 -16.33 7.55
CA ASP A 116 -0.18 -17.05 7.09
C ASP A 116 -0.49 -18.49 6.66
N LYS A 117 -1.48 -19.13 7.29
CA LYS A 117 -1.93 -20.47 6.92
C LYS A 117 -2.58 -20.49 5.53
N GLU A 118 -3.43 -19.51 5.23
CA GLU A 118 -4.09 -19.39 3.93
C GLU A 118 -3.09 -19.07 2.83
N LEU A 119 -2.13 -18.17 3.11
CA LEU A 119 -1.02 -17.89 2.21
C LEU A 119 -0.20 -19.15 1.92
N LYS A 120 -0.01 -20.03 2.92
CA LYS A 120 0.74 -21.27 2.73
C LYS A 120 -0.04 -22.30 1.91
N GLU A 121 -1.35 -22.42 2.15
CA GLU A 121 -2.22 -23.39 1.48
C GLU A 121 -2.47 -23.02 0.01
N HIS A 122 -2.64 -21.73 -0.29
CA HIS A 122 -2.93 -21.22 -1.64
C HIS A 122 -1.80 -20.35 -2.19
N PHE A 123 -0.56 -20.66 -1.83
CA PHE A 123 0.61 -19.81 -2.11
C PHE A 123 0.74 -19.41 -3.57
N THR A 124 0.70 -20.39 -4.48
CA THR A 124 0.88 -20.16 -5.91
C THR A 124 -0.19 -19.24 -6.47
N ASP A 125 -1.46 -19.49 -6.12
CA ASP A 125 -2.61 -18.75 -6.63
C ASP A 125 -2.58 -17.30 -6.14
N ILE A 126 -2.34 -17.09 -4.84
CA ILE A 126 -2.27 -15.76 -4.23
C ILE A 126 -1.10 -14.96 -4.79
N VAL A 127 0.09 -15.58 -4.90
CA VAL A 127 1.26 -14.90 -5.47
C VAL A 127 1.00 -14.52 -6.91
N HIS A 128 0.43 -15.42 -7.71
CA HIS A 128 0.09 -15.14 -9.10
C HIS A 128 -0.91 -13.99 -9.22
N GLU A 129 -1.97 -13.99 -8.41
CA GLU A 129 -2.99 -12.95 -8.42
C GLU A 129 -2.44 -11.57 -8.01
N ILE A 130 -1.58 -11.52 -6.99
CA ILE A 130 -0.87 -10.30 -6.58
C ILE A 130 0.04 -9.82 -7.72
N VAL A 131 0.77 -10.71 -8.39
CA VAL A 131 1.64 -10.35 -9.52
C VAL A 131 0.82 -9.77 -10.67
N VAL A 132 -0.29 -10.40 -11.05
CA VAL A 132 -1.20 -9.90 -12.09
C VAL A 132 -1.73 -8.52 -11.70
N THR A 133 -2.19 -8.35 -10.46
CA THR A 133 -2.70 -7.08 -9.95
C THR A 133 -1.64 -5.98 -10.01
N CYS A 134 -0.41 -6.29 -9.58
CA CYS A 134 0.71 -5.35 -9.60
C CYS A 134 1.04 -4.91 -11.03
N LYS A 135 1.12 -5.85 -11.97
CA LYS A 135 1.40 -5.56 -13.38
C LYS A 135 0.30 -4.73 -14.03
N GLN A 136 -0.97 -5.04 -13.79
CA GLN A 136 -2.10 -4.27 -14.31
C GLN A 136 -2.10 -2.82 -13.81
N LYS A 137 -1.76 -2.59 -12.54
CA LYS A 137 -1.68 -1.24 -11.98
C LYS A 137 -0.44 -0.47 -12.43
N SER A 138 0.69 -1.15 -12.62
CA SER A 138 1.92 -0.52 -13.12
C SER A 138 1.80 -0.04 -14.57
N VAL A 139 0.96 -0.66 -15.40
CA VAL A 139 0.76 -0.29 -16.82
C VAL A 139 -0.18 0.92 -16.99
N ARG A 140 -0.97 1.26 -15.96
CA ARG A 140 -1.97 2.35 -16.00
C ARG A 140 -1.47 3.68 -15.42
N GLN A 141 -0.26 3.72 -14.89
CA GLN A 141 0.40 4.93 -14.38
C GLN A 141 1.35 5.47 -15.45
#